data_AF-A0A9X0DPE3-F1
#
_entry.id   AF-A0A9X0DPE3-F1
#
_cell.length_a   1.000
_cell.length_b   1.000
_cell.length_c   1.000
_cell.angle_alpha   90.00
_cell.angle_beta   90.00
_cell.angle_gamma   90.00
#
_symmetry.space_group_name_H-M   'P 1'
#
loop_
_entity.id
_entity.type
_entity.pdbx_description
1 polymer ?
#
loop_
_entity_poly.entity_id
_entity_poly.type
_entity_poly.pdbx_seq_one_letter_code
_entity_poly.pdbx_strand_id
1 'polypeptide(L)'
;MIGRMADARKCATAPRDISNLQHDPPHNLHKSTEYIYITLKNISMSEISMPNAEQLRPPRNNNISSFRNVHIPGRPSDSCYDVHCLGGIIRSITTDNSPSDVGKQSDYRLIVPGLCHPHIHLDKCFLLSHPKYVDLEINEGDFSEAMKLTSEAKSRFEYDGLMERGRALVVESIQYGVTHMRAFVEVDFGVGMKCLDAGLTLKREFYDKCYIQICVFAQDPIFSYDYGSPSMTTGLHQ
;
A
#
# COMPACT_ATOMS: atom_id res chain seq x y z
N MET A 1 14.22 -8.12 2.80
CA MET A 1 12.85 -7.56 2.69
C MET A 1 12.21 -7.73 1.32
N ILE A 2 12.98 -8.07 0.25
CA ILE A 2 12.44 -8.39 -1.09
C ILE A 2 11.85 -9.83 -1.18
N GLY A 3 12.25 -10.74 -0.29
CA GLY A 3 11.77 -12.14 -0.24
C GLY A 3 10.32 -12.34 0.25
N ARG A 4 9.52 -11.29 0.45
CA ARG A 4 8.07 -11.40 0.74
C ARG A 4 7.18 -10.81 -0.35
N MET A 5 7.73 -10.48 -1.52
CA MET A 5 6.93 -10.05 -2.67
C MET A 5 6.62 -11.20 -3.65
N ALA A 6 7.28 -12.36 -3.50
CA ALA A 6 7.09 -13.51 -4.39
C ALA A 6 5.99 -14.50 -3.96
N ASP A 7 5.39 -14.37 -2.76
CA ASP A 7 4.51 -15.43 -2.24
C ASP A 7 3.24 -14.93 -1.54
N ALA A 8 2.44 -14.13 -2.25
CA ALA A 8 1.08 -13.82 -1.80
C ALA A 8 0.05 -14.92 -2.17
N ARG A 9 0.45 -15.97 -2.92
CA ARG A 9 -0.46 -17.05 -3.36
C ARG A 9 -0.38 -18.35 -2.54
N LYS A 10 0.72 -18.69 -1.84
CA LYS A 10 0.78 -19.96 -1.07
C LYS A 10 0.28 -19.88 0.38
N CYS A 11 0.07 -18.70 0.95
CA CYS A 11 -0.40 -18.61 2.34
C CYS A 11 -1.87 -19.01 2.57
N ALA A 12 -2.65 -19.30 1.52
CA ALA A 12 -4.09 -19.56 1.64
C ALA A 12 -4.50 -21.03 1.84
N THR A 13 -3.59 -22.02 1.79
CA THR A 13 -4.02 -23.44 1.70
C THR A 13 -3.26 -24.48 2.53
N ALA A 14 -2.44 -24.12 3.52
CA ALA A 14 -1.75 -25.11 4.35
C ALA A 14 -2.25 -25.12 5.82
N PRO A 15 -2.68 -26.27 6.38
CA PRO A 15 -2.99 -26.38 7.81
C PRO A 15 -1.70 -26.25 8.63
N ARG A 16 -1.72 -25.41 9.68
CA ARG A 16 -0.56 -25.19 10.56
C ARG A 16 -0.57 -26.20 11.69
N ASP A 17 0.36 -27.15 11.64
CA ASP A 17 0.71 -28.01 12.77
C ASP A 17 1.73 -27.26 13.66
N ILE A 18 1.42 -27.12 14.95
CA ILE A 18 2.09 -26.18 15.88
C ILE A 18 3.07 -26.91 16.80
N SER A 19 3.54 -28.10 16.42
CA SER A 19 4.19 -29.02 17.36
C SER A 19 5.72 -28.90 17.48
N ASN A 20 6.43 -28.07 16.70
CA ASN A 20 7.89 -27.95 16.82
C ASN A 20 8.41 -26.52 16.58
N LEU A 21 8.52 -25.73 17.64
CA LEU A 21 9.32 -24.51 17.68
C LEU A 21 10.54 -24.78 18.57
N GLN A 22 11.70 -25.01 17.96
CA GLN A 22 12.98 -25.08 18.66
C GLN A 22 13.78 -23.81 18.35
N HIS A 23 14.29 -23.19 19.41
CA HIS A 23 14.99 -21.90 19.40
C HIS A 23 16.41 -22.05 18.83
N ASP A 24 16.71 -21.33 17.75
CA ASP A 24 18.10 -21.07 17.34
C ASP A 24 18.54 -19.65 17.78
N PRO A 25 19.79 -19.47 18.25
CA PRO A 25 20.31 -18.19 18.75
C PRO A 25 20.78 -17.25 17.61
N PRO A 26 20.91 -15.94 17.87
CA PRO A 26 21.08 -14.94 16.83
C PRO A 26 22.55 -14.79 16.39
N HIS A 27 22.81 -14.93 15.08
CA HIS A 27 24.06 -14.47 14.47
C HIS A 27 23.99 -12.99 14.13
N ASN A 28 24.94 -12.23 14.69
CA ASN A 28 25.21 -10.82 14.42
C ASN A 28 25.57 -10.57 12.94
N LEU A 29 24.77 -9.79 12.23
CA LEU A 29 25.17 -9.12 10.99
C LEU A 29 24.87 -7.62 11.10
N HIS A 30 25.81 -6.88 11.69
CA HIS A 30 25.82 -5.41 11.68
C HIS A 30 26.34 -4.91 10.34
N LYS A 31 25.43 -4.61 9.41
CA LYS A 31 25.63 -3.59 8.36
C LYS A 31 24.36 -2.76 8.30
N SER A 32 24.36 -1.64 9.02
CA SER A 32 23.27 -0.67 9.04
C SER A 32 23.27 0.11 7.73
N THR A 33 22.32 -0.18 6.84
CA THR A 33 21.90 0.78 5.81
C THR A 33 21.12 1.86 6.54
N GLU A 34 21.68 3.07 6.68
CA GLU A 34 20.94 4.22 7.18
C GLU A 34 19.92 4.65 6.13
N TYR A 35 18.63 4.50 6.45
CA TYR A 35 17.52 4.87 5.58
C TYR A 35 17.15 6.34 5.82
N ILE A 36 17.31 7.18 4.80
CA ILE A 36 16.87 8.58 4.85
C ILE A 36 15.46 8.65 4.24
N TYR A 37 14.46 8.86 5.12
CA TYR A 37 13.08 9.09 4.72
C TYR A 37 12.90 10.54 4.24
N ILE A 38 12.90 10.76 2.92
CA ILE A 38 12.58 12.08 2.37
C ILE A 38 11.07 12.15 2.13
N THR A 39 10.35 12.79 3.04
CA THR A 39 9.01 13.31 2.73
C THR A 39 9.21 14.56 1.89
N LEU A 40 8.97 14.46 0.58
CA LEU A 40 9.09 15.59 -0.35
C LEU A 40 8.02 16.65 -0.01
N LYS A 41 8.39 17.61 0.84
CA LYS A 41 7.60 18.82 1.08
C LYS A 41 7.97 19.97 0.13
N ASN A 42 9.11 19.91 -0.57
CA ASN A 42 9.68 21.05 -1.28
C ASN A 42 10.22 20.69 -2.69
N ILE A 43 9.41 20.05 -3.54
CA ILE A 43 9.64 20.19 -5.00
C ILE A 43 8.90 21.47 -5.42
N SER A 44 9.56 22.34 -6.19
CA SER A 44 8.97 23.56 -6.75
C SER A 44 7.81 23.18 -7.67
N MET A 45 6.60 23.13 -7.10
CA MET A 45 5.32 22.82 -7.77
C MET A 45 4.86 23.99 -8.65
N SER A 46 5.71 24.50 -9.54
CA SER A 46 5.31 25.64 -10.37
C SER A 46 4.24 25.32 -11.43
N GLU A 47 3.88 24.05 -11.64
CA GLU A 47 2.81 23.66 -12.57
C GLU A 47 1.82 22.59 -12.06
N ILE A 48 1.86 22.20 -10.78
CA ILE A 48 0.94 21.18 -10.24
C ILE A 48 0.21 21.74 -9.02
N SER A 49 -0.98 22.31 -9.25
CA SER A 49 -1.90 22.69 -8.18
C SER A 49 -2.43 21.42 -7.51
N MET A 50 -1.74 20.96 -6.47
CA MET A 50 -2.27 19.97 -5.54
C MET A 50 -3.18 20.69 -4.54
N PRO A 51 -4.42 20.23 -4.35
CA PRO A 51 -5.29 20.80 -3.31
C PRO A 51 -4.62 20.69 -1.94
N ASN A 52 -4.83 21.70 -1.08
CA ASN A 52 -4.32 21.72 0.29
C ASN A 52 -4.79 20.45 1.07
N ALA A 53 -4.11 20.05 2.15
CA ALA A 53 -4.46 18.86 2.93
C ALA A 53 -5.91 18.84 3.47
N GLU A 54 -6.55 20.01 3.62
CA GLU A 54 -8.00 20.12 3.88
C GLU A 54 -8.89 19.87 2.66
N GLN A 55 -8.43 20.29 1.47
CA GLN A 55 -9.07 19.98 0.18
C GLN A 55 -8.75 18.55 -0.31
N LEU A 56 -7.82 17.86 0.35
CA LEU A 56 -7.57 16.43 0.21
C LEU A 56 -8.57 15.56 0.99
N ARG A 57 -9.62 16.14 1.59
CA ARG A 57 -10.78 15.36 2.05
C ARG A 57 -11.80 15.23 0.92
N PRO A 58 -12.30 14.01 0.61
CA PRO A 58 -13.36 13.87 -0.38
C PRO A 58 -14.49 14.85 -0.06
N PRO A 59 -15.10 15.50 -1.06
CA PRO A 59 -16.08 16.55 -0.84
C PRO A 59 -17.17 16.07 0.11
N ARG A 60 -17.54 16.91 1.09
CA ARG A 60 -18.61 16.61 2.05
C ARG A 60 -19.92 16.42 1.29
N ASN A 61 -20.22 15.18 0.95
CA ASN A 61 -21.41 14.82 0.21
C ASN A 61 -22.58 14.66 1.20
N ASN A 62 -23.78 15.16 0.92
CA ASN A 62 -24.94 15.03 1.83
C ASN A 62 -25.47 13.58 1.95
N ASN A 63 -24.69 12.59 1.51
CA ASN A 63 -25.00 11.18 1.63
C ASN A 63 -25.19 10.80 3.11
N ILE A 64 -26.35 10.21 3.36
CA ILE A 64 -26.72 9.58 4.62
C ILE A 64 -26.48 8.09 4.44
N SER A 65 -25.73 7.48 5.35
CA SER A 65 -25.61 6.03 5.45
C SER A 65 -25.89 5.58 6.88
N SER A 66 -26.58 4.45 7.02
CA SER A 66 -26.88 3.85 8.32
C SER A 66 -26.54 2.36 8.29
N PHE A 67 -25.79 1.91 9.27
CA PHE A 67 -25.44 0.51 9.47
C PHE A 67 -26.14 0.04 10.74
N ARG A 68 -27.13 -0.85 10.59
CA ARG A 68 -27.92 -1.35 11.71
C ARG A 68 -27.44 -2.69 12.18
N ASN A 69 -27.65 -2.97 13.46
CA ASN A 69 -27.36 -4.26 14.08
C ASN A 69 -25.91 -4.71 13.78
N VAL A 70 -24.95 -3.82 14.02
CA VAL A 70 -23.52 -4.10 13.83
C VAL A 70 -22.79 -4.25 15.17
N HIS A 71 -21.79 -5.11 15.17
CA HIS A 71 -20.84 -5.24 16.27
C HIS A 71 -19.63 -4.34 16.03
N ILE A 72 -19.11 -3.76 17.11
CA ILE A 72 -17.95 -2.87 17.10
C ILE A 72 -16.87 -3.50 17.99
N PRO A 73 -15.62 -3.71 17.49
CA PRO A 73 -14.53 -4.22 18.31
C PRO A 73 -14.30 -3.39 19.57
N GLY A 74 -14.01 -4.05 20.69
CA GLY A 74 -13.81 -3.40 22.00
C GLY A 74 -15.10 -3.02 22.73
N ARG A 75 -16.28 -3.35 22.19
CA ARG A 75 -17.58 -3.29 22.87
C ARG A 75 -18.00 -4.69 23.36
N PRO A 76 -18.96 -4.80 24.30
CA PRO A 76 -19.50 -6.09 24.73
C PRO A 76 -20.02 -6.91 23.54
N SER A 77 -19.73 -8.22 23.53
CA SER A 77 -20.04 -9.12 22.40
C SER A 77 -21.52 -9.43 22.23
N ASP A 78 -22.30 -9.23 23.28
CA ASP A 78 -23.76 -9.40 23.32
C ASP A 78 -24.53 -8.12 22.93
N SER A 79 -23.80 -7.03 22.65
CA SER A 79 -24.39 -5.74 22.28
C SER A 79 -24.27 -5.48 20.78
N CYS A 80 -25.35 -4.96 20.19
CA CYS A 80 -25.40 -4.48 18.82
C CYS A 80 -25.64 -2.97 18.78
N TYR A 81 -25.22 -2.35 17.68
CA TYR A 81 -25.27 -0.91 17.50
C TYR A 81 -25.84 -0.51 16.15
N ASP A 82 -26.50 0.65 16.12
CA ASP A 82 -26.85 1.39 14.93
C ASP A 82 -25.87 2.56 14.76
N VAL A 83 -25.18 2.60 13.62
CA VAL A 83 -24.19 3.63 13.27
C VAL A 83 -24.77 4.51 12.17
N HIS A 84 -24.90 5.81 12.43
CA HIS A 84 -25.40 6.79 11.47
C HIS A 84 -24.28 7.71 11.01
N CYS A 85 -24.16 7.86 9.70
CA CYS A 85 -23.19 8.71 9.05
C CYS A 85 -23.90 9.79 8.21
N LEU A 86 -23.35 11.01 8.25
CA LEU A 86 -23.76 12.13 7.40
C LEU A 86 -22.50 12.81 6.88
N GLY A 87 -22.34 12.93 5.57
CA GLY A 87 -21.12 13.57 5.05
C GLY A 87 -19.87 12.70 5.15
N GLY A 88 -20.02 11.38 5.24
CA GLY A 88 -18.91 10.47 5.52
C GLY A 88 -18.38 10.55 6.96
N ILE A 89 -19.07 11.28 7.84
CA ILE A 89 -18.72 11.44 9.25
C ILE A 89 -19.74 10.66 10.08
N ILE A 90 -19.25 9.86 11.03
CA ILE A 90 -20.09 9.22 12.05
C ILE A 90 -20.72 10.31 12.92
N ARG A 91 -22.06 10.41 12.91
CA ARG A 91 -22.83 11.38 13.69
C ARG A 91 -23.34 10.81 15.00
N SER A 92 -23.74 9.53 14.99
CA SER A 92 -24.20 8.85 16.18
C SER A 92 -23.91 7.35 16.11
N ILE A 93 -23.71 6.77 17.28
CA ILE A 93 -23.66 5.33 17.52
C ILE A 93 -24.60 5.08 18.69
N THR A 94 -25.66 4.30 18.48
CA THR A 94 -26.67 4.02 19.50
C THR A 94 -26.79 2.52 19.71
N THR A 95 -26.97 2.08 20.95
CA THR A 95 -27.25 0.67 21.23
C THR A 95 -28.60 0.29 20.61
N ASP A 96 -28.62 -0.83 19.91
CA ASP A 96 -29.87 -1.45 19.47
C ASP A 96 -30.41 -2.29 20.62
N ASN A 97 -31.53 -1.84 21.18
CA ASN A 97 -32.23 -2.53 22.28
C ASN A 97 -33.40 -3.38 21.76
N SER A 98 -33.47 -3.64 20.44
CA SER A 98 -34.48 -4.56 19.91
C SER A 98 -34.28 -5.94 20.54
N PRO A 99 -35.36 -6.62 20.97
CA PRO A 99 -35.25 -7.94 21.55
C PRO A 99 -34.62 -8.86 20.51
N SER A 100 -33.46 -9.43 20.84
CA SER A 100 -32.77 -10.41 20.01
C SER A 100 -33.77 -11.49 19.60
N ASP A 101 -34.04 -11.63 18.30
CA ASP A 101 -34.84 -12.75 17.79
C ASP A 101 -33.99 -14.01 17.97
N VAL A 102 -34.06 -14.60 19.18
CA VAL A 102 -33.34 -15.78 19.63
C VAL A 102 -33.76 -16.95 18.74
N GLY A 103 -33.12 -17.08 17.58
CA GLY A 103 -33.47 -18.09 16.58
C GLY A 103 -33.02 -17.78 15.15
N LYS A 104 -32.65 -16.54 14.81
CA LYS A 104 -32.13 -16.19 13.46
C LYS A 104 -30.69 -15.71 13.51
N GLN A 105 -29.80 -16.58 13.98
CA GLN A 105 -28.36 -16.42 13.84
C GLN A 105 -27.97 -16.59 12.37
N SER A 106 -28.04 -15.53 11.56
CA SER A 106 -27.65 -15.65 10.14
C SER A 106 -26.82 -14.52 9.56
N ASP A 107 -26.55 -13.41 10.27
CA ASP A 107 -25.53 -12.46 9.82
C ASP A 107 -24.94 -11.67 11.00
N TYR A 108 -23.85 -12.18 11.57
CA TYR A 108 -23.04 -11.40 12.52
C TYR A 108 -22.25 -10.36 11.73
N ARG A 109 -22.70 -9.10 11.76
CA ARG A 109 -22.10 -8.01 10.97
C ARG A 109 -21.13 -7.22 11.81
N LEU A 110 -19.85 -7.30 11.49
CA LEU A 110 -18.81 -6.51 12.13
C LEU A 110 -18.57 -5.21 11.34
N ILE A 111 -18.57 -4.07 12.02
CA ILE A 111 -18.06 -2.82 11.45
C ILE A 111 -16.68 -2.51 12.03
N VAL A 112 -15.72 -2.27 11.14
CA VAL A 112 -14.34 -1.91 11.48
C VAL A 112 -13.94 -0.64 10.74
N PRO A 113 -12.94 0.11 11.22
CA PRO A 113 -12.29 1.12 10.40
C PRO A 113 -11.79 0.51 9.08
N GLY A 114 -11.74 1.32 8.02
CA GLY A 114 -11.16 0.87 6.75
C GLY A 114 -9.73 0.37 6.95
N LEU A 115 -9.36 -0.66 6.19
CA LEU A 115 -8.05 -1.29 6.30
C LEU A 115 -6.95 -0.38 5.75
N CYS A 116 -5.71 -0.70 6.14
CA CYS A 116 -4.52 0.05 5.73
C CYS A 116 -3.51 -0.88 5.05
N HIS A 117 -2.90 -0.38 3.98
CA HIS A 117 -1.67 -0.92 3.39
C HIS A 117 -0.48 -0.04 3.78
N PRO A 118 0.18 -0.29 4.92
CA PRO A 118 1.19 0.61 5.47
C PRO A 118 2.53 0.56 4.73
N HIS A 119 2.75 -0.45 3.88
CA HIS A 119 3.96 -0.61 3.09
C HIS A 119 3.65 -1.43 1.84
N ILE A 120 3.52 -0.76 0.70
CA ILE A 120 3.41 -1.41 -0.61
C ILE A 120 4.35 -0.75 -1.61
N HIS A 121 4.75 -1.48 -2.65
CA HIS A 121 5.55 -0.94 -3.76
C HIS A 121 4.67 -0.86 -5.00
N LEU A 122 4.30 0.36 -5.42
CA LEU A 122 3.41 0.56 -6.59
C LEU A 122 4.14 0.28 -7.91
N ASP A 123 5.45 0.48 -7.94
CA ASP A 123 6.31 0.28 -9.10
C ASP A 123 6.58 -1.20 -9.43
N LYS A 124 6.64 -2.03 -8.39
CA LYS A 124 7.00 -3.46 -8.49
C LYS A 124 5.81 -4.42 -8.33
N CYS A 125 4.59 -3.90 -8.15
CA CYS A 125 3.41 -4.75 -8.05
C CYS A 125 3.17 -5.55 -9.33
N PHE A 126 2.74 -6.81 -9.18
CA PHE A 126 2.47 -7.77 -10.26
C PHE A 126 3.60 -7.95 -11.30
N LEU A 127 4.83 -7.53 -11.01
CA LEU A 127 5.86 -7.37 -12.03
C LEU A 127 6.20 -8.67 -12.75
N LEU A 128 6.62 -9.70 -11.99
CA LEU A 128 7.00 -11.00 -12.56
C LEU A 128 5.79 -11.88 -12.94
N SER A 129 4.57 -11.48 -12.56
CA SER A 129 3.33 -12.15 -12.97
C SER A 129 2.67 -11.51 -14.20
N HIS A 130 3.23 -10.42 -14.71
CA HIS A 130 2.64 -9.67 -15.81
C HIS A 130 3.09 -10.27 -17.17
N PRO A 131 2.19 -10.43 -18.17
CA PRO A 131 2.51 -11.11 -19.43
C PRO A 131 3.75 -10.57 -20.18
N LYS A 132 4.01 -9.26 -20.07
CA LYS A 132 5.22 -8.61 -20.63
C LYS A 132 6.55 -9.20 -20.12
N TYR A 133 6.55 -9.82 -18.94
CA TYR A 133 7.74 -10.33 -18.25
C TYR A 133 7.74 -11.86 -18.13
N VAL A 134 6.99 -12.55 -18.99
CA VAL A 134 6.95 -14.04 -19.01
C VAL A 134 8.33 -14.66 -19.25
N ASP A 135 9.24 -13.91 -19.88
CA ASP A 135 10.64 -14.29 -20.06
C ASP A 135 11.47 -14.28 -18.76
N LEU A 136 10.94 -13.71 -17.67
CA LEU A 136 11.59 -13.60 -16.36
C LEU A 136 10.88 -14.41 -15.27
N GLU A 137 10.48 -15.63 -15.62
CA GLU A 137 9.91 -16.57 -14.65
C GLU A 137 10.96 -17.03 -13.63
N ILE A 138 10.55 -17.10 -12.36
CA ILE A 138 11.38 -17.62 -11.27
C ILE A 138 11.43 -19.16 -11.38
N ASN A 139 12.62 -19.73 -11.43
CA ASN A 139 12.83 -21.18 -11.55
C ASN A 139 13.40 -21.80 -10.26
N GLU A 140 14.44 -21.20 -9.71
CA GLU A 140 15.16 -21.71 -8.52
C GLU A 140 14.46 -21.29 -7.22
N GLY A 141 13.78 -20.14 -7.23
CA GLY A 141 12.99 -19.64 -6.10
C GLY A 141 13.84 -18.97 -5.01
N ASP A 142 15.13 -18.74 -5.27
CA ASP A 142 16.02 -18.12 -4.31
C ASP A 142 15.96 -16.59 -4.37
N PHE A 143 16.52 -15.96 -3.33
CA PHE A 143 16.51 -14.50 -3.20
C PHE A 143 17.36 -13.79 -4.26
N SER A 144 18.45 -14.41 -4.69
CA SER A 144 19.40 -13.84 -5.65
C SER A 144 18.79 -13.81 -7.05
N GLU A 145 18.15 -14.92 -7.46
CA GLU A 145 17.39 -15.03 -8.69
C GLU A 145 16.26 -14.00 -8.71
N ALA A 146 15.45 -13.93 -7.65
CA ALA A 146 14.35 -12.96 -7.57
C ALA A 146 14.85 -11.51 -7.70
N MET A 147 16.00 -11.18 -7.09
CA MET A 147 16.63 -9.86 -7.22
C MET A 147 17.08 -9.57 -8.65
N LYS A 148 17.76 -10.54 -9.28
CA LYS A 148 18.25 -10.42 -10.65
C LYS A 148 17.11 -10.20 -11.63
N LEU A 149 16.09 -11.06 -11.58
CA LEU A 149 14.91 -10.99 -12.46
C LEU A 149 14.13 -9.70 -12.22
N THR A 150 13.97 -9.26 -10.96
CA THR A 150 13.33 -7.97 -10.65
C THR A 150 14.11 -6.80 -11.25
N SER A 151 15.44 -6.83 -11.18
CA SER A 151 16.30 -5.77 -11.74
C SER A 151 16.24 -5.73 -13.26
N GLU A 152 16.17 -6.89 -13.91
CA GLU A 152 15.99 -7.01 -15.36
C GLU A 152 14.59 -6.58 -15.82
N ALA A 153 13.55 -6.89 -15.05
CA ALA A 153 12.21 -6.39 -15.31
C ALA A 153 12.14 -4.86 -15.16
N LYS A 154 12.83 -4.33 -14.15
CA LYS A 154 12.90 -2.90 -13.83
C LYS A 154 13.53 -2.07 -14.94
N SER A 155 14.60 -2.56 -15.59
CA SER A 155 15.22 -1.84 -16.71
C SER A 155 14.27 -1.64 -17.90
N ARG A 156 13.20 -2.44 -17.98
CA ARG A 156 12.16 -2.40 -19.03
C ARG A 156 10.90 -1.62 -18.60
N PHE A 157 10.99 -0.79 -17.56
CA PHE A 157 9.85 0.00 -17.09
C PHE A 157 9.43 1.08 -18.09
N GLU A 158 8.13 1.06 -18.37
CA GLU A 158 7.39 2.05 -19.14
C GLU A 158 6.26 2.58 -18.28
N TYR A 159 5.91 3.85 -18.50
CA TYR A 159 4.86 4.54 -17.74
C TYR A 159 3.52 3.80 -17.79
N ASP A 160 3.09 3.36 -18.97
CA ASP A 160 1.81 2.66 -19.14
C ASP A 160 1.77 1.34 -18.36
N GLY A 161 2.86 0.57 -18.39
CA GLY A 161 2.97 -0.65 -17.60
C GLY A 161 2.94 -0.41 -16.09
N LEU A 162 3.56 0.68 -15.63
CA LEU A 162 3.50 1.11 -14.22
C LEU A 162 2.08 1.51 -13.82
N MET A 163 1.40 2.27 -14.68
CA MET A 163 0.01 2.68 -14.47
C MET A 163 -0.94 1.49 -14.45
N GLU A 164 -0.80 0.55 -15.38
CA GLU A 164 -1.61 -0.67 -15.45
C GLU A 164 -1.51 -1.50 -14.17
N ARG A 165 -0.28 -1.89 -13.79
CA ARG A 165 -0.07 -2.73 -12.60
C ARG A 165 -0.42 -2.00 -11.32
N GLY A 166 0.00 -0.74 -11.19
CA GLY A 166 -0.29 0.08 -10.02
C GLY A 166 -1.78 0.30 -9.81
N ARG A 167 -2.54 0.55 -10.90
CA ARG A 167 -4.00 0.66 -10.85
C ARG A 167 -4.65 -0.64 -10.41
N ALA A 168 -4.20 -1.78 -10.94
CA ALA A 168 -4.71 -3.08 -10.52
C ALA A 168 -4.53 -3.29 -9.01
N LEU A 169 -3.36 -2.94 -8.45
CA LEU A 169 -3.10 -3.08 -7.01
C LEU A 169 -4.02 -2.20 -6.17
N VAL A 170 -4.22 -0.93 -6.59
CA VAL A 170 -5.08 0.00 -5.85
C VAL A 170 -6.54 -0.45 -5.89
N VAL A 171 -7.04 -0.86 -7.06
CA VAL A 171 -8.41 -1.38 -7.21
C VAL A 171 -8.65 -2.61 -6.35
N GLU A 172 -7.74 -3.60 -6.42
CA GLU A 172 -7.85 -4.82 -5.62
C GLU A 172 -7.82 -4.48 -4.11
N SER A 173 -6.91 -3.61 -3.68
CA SER A 173 -6.82 -3.17 -2.28
C SER A 173 -8.15 -2.57 -1.79
N ILE A 174 -8.77 -1.69 -2.58
CA ILE A 174 -10.06 -1.06 -2.25
C ILE A 174 -11.18 -2.10 -2.14
N GLN A 175 -11.21 -3.10 -3.04
CA GLN A 175 -12.19 -4.18 -3.00
C GLN A 175 -12.13 -5.01 -1.70
N TYR A 176 -10.94 -5.14 -1.11
CA TYR A 176 -10.75 -5.77 0.20
C TYR A 176 -10.90 -4.81 1.39
N GLY A 177 -11.38 -3.58 1.16
CA GLY A 177 -11.69 -2.63 2.22
C GLY A 177 -10.53 -1.72 2.64
N VAL A 178 -9.44 -1.67 1.87
CA VAL A 178 -8.33 -0.73 2.11
C VAL A 178 -8.74 0.69 1.72
N THR A 179 -8.66 1.61 2.66
CA THR A 179 -8.95 3.04 2.43
C THR A 179 -7.74 3.94 2.59
N HIS A 180 -6.63 3.42 3.12
CA HIS A 180 -5.38 4.15 3.31
C HIS A 180 -4.18 3.30 2.89
N MET A 181 -3.24 3.89 2.16
CA MET A 181 -2.01 3.22 1.79
C MET A 181 -0.79 4.16 1.85
N ARG A 182 0.36 3.56 2.16
CA ARG A 182 1.68 4.15 1.99
C ARG A 182 2.42 3.36 0.92
N ALA A 183 2.56 4.02 -0.22
CA ALA A 183 3.10 3.46 -1.43
C ALA A 183 4.51 3.97 -1.68
N PHE A 184 5.45 3.05 -1.72
CA PHE A 184 6.82 3.27 -2.12
C PHE A 184 6.93 3.26 -3.64
N VAL A 185 7.67 4.22 -4.17
CA VAL A 185 8.04 4.32 -5.58
C VAL A 185 9.53 4.59 -5.66
N GLU A 186 10.23 3.83 -6.47
CA GLU A 186 11.67 3.95 -6.61
C GLU A 186 12.05 5.13 -7.50
N VAL A 187 13.10 5.84 -7.10
CA VAL A 187 13.78 6.83 -7.95
C VAL A 187 15.26 6.47 -7.90
N ASP A 188 15.86 6.32 -9.08
CA ASP A 188 17.25 5.92 -9.26
C ASP A 188 17.72 6.25 -10.70
N PHE A 189 18.98 5.98 -11.04
CA PHE A 189 19.51 6.29 -12.38
C PHE A 189 18.92 5.43 -13.50
N GLY A 190 18.38 4.25 -13.18
CA GLY A 190 17.80 3.33 -14.15
C GLY A 190 16.37 3.68 -14.55
N VAL A 191 15.50 3.94 -13.58
CA VAL A 191 14.08 4.26 -13.83
C VAL A 191 13.81 5.75 -13.91
N GLY A 192 14.73 6.59 -13.41
CA GLY A 192 14.54 8.04 -13.33
C GLY A 192 13.28 8.38 -12.53
N MET A 193 12.43 9.24 -13.08
CA MET A 193 11.20 9.72 -12.43
C MET A 193 9.95 8.91 -12.77
N LYS A 194 10.04 7.92 -13.67
CA LYS A 194 8.88 7.19 -14.21
C LYS A 194 7.96 6.62 -13.13
N CYS A 195 8.55 6.00 -12.10
CA CYS A 195 7.79 5.41 -10.99
C CYS A 195 7.11 6.46 -10.13
N LEU A 196 7.76 7.61 -9.89
CA LEU A 196 7.16 8.72 -9.15
C LEU A 196 6.00 9.34 -9.93
N ASP A 197 6.18 9.59 -11.23
CA ASP A 197 5.15 10.17 -12.09
C ASP A 197 3.90 9.29 -12.15
N ALA A 198 4.09 7.98 -12.29
CA ALA A 198 3.01 7.00 -12.23
C ALA A 198 2.33 6.99 -10.86
N GLY A 199 3.11 6.96 -9.77
CA GLY A 199 2.58 6.98 -8.40
C GLY A 199 1.77 8.24 -8.08
N LEU A 200 2.23 9.41 -8.49
CA LEU A 200 1.50 10.68 -8.33
C LEU A 200 0.22 10.72 -9.17
N THR A 201 0.24 10.11 -10.35
CA THR A 201 -0.95 10.00 -11.21
C THR A 201 -2.00 9.09 -10.58
N LEU A 202 -1.60 7.91 -10.09
CA LEU A 202 -2.49 7.00 -9.35
C LEU A 202 -3.05 7.65 -8.08
N LYS A 203 -2.22 8.40 -7.33
CA LYS A 203 -2.67 9.17 -6.17
C LYS A 203 -3.79 10.15 -6.54
N ARG A 204 -3.69 10.84 -7.67
CA ARG A 204 -4.75 11.75 -8.15
C ARG A 204 -5.99 10.99 -8.61
N GLU A 205 -5.81 9.90 -9.34
CA GLU A 205 -6.91 9.08 -9.88
C GLU A 205 -7.81 8.48 -8.79
N PHE A 206 -7.21 8.03 -7.69
CA PHE A 206 -7.91 7.37 -6.58
C PHE A 206 -8.17 8.27 -5.38
N TYR A 207 -7.94 9.58 -5.53
CA TYR A 207 -8.01 10.57 -4.47
C TYR A 207 -9.33 10.55 -3.67
N ASP A 208 -10.45 10.25 -4.33
CA ASP A 208 -11.80 10.17 -3.73
C ASP A 208 -12.13 8.81 -3.08
N LYS A 209 -11.30 7.77 -3.32
CA LYS A 209 -11.56 6.38 -2.91
C LYS A 209 -10.56 5.84 -1.90
N CYS A 210 -9.29 6.23 -2.01
CA CYS A 210 -8.22 5.75 -1.14
C CYS A 210 -7.21 6.87 -0.88
N TYR A 211 -6.83 7.05 0.38
CA TYR A 211 -5.79 7.98 0.74
C TYR A 211 -4.41 7.37 0.48
N ILE A 212 -3.71 7.89 -0.53
CA ILE A 212 -2.39 7.39 -0.94
C ILE A 212 -1.28 8.36 -0.51
N GLN A 213 -0.42 7.91 0.40
CA GLN A 213 0.87 8.54 0.68
C GLN A 213 1.92 7.97 -0.27
N ILE A 214 2.67 8.85 -0.95
CA ILE A 214 3.81 8.43 -1.77
C ILE A 214 5.10 8.60 -0.96
N CYS A 215 5.89 7.54 -0.89
CA CYS A 215 7.22 7.52 -0.32
C CYS A 215 8.24 7.29 -1.44
N VAL A 216 9.07 8.29 -1.72
CA VAL A 216 10.17 8.11 -2.65
C VAL A 216 11.23 7.24 -1.99
N PHE A 217 11.55 6.14 -2.65
CA PHE A 217 12.58 5.21 -2.23
C PHE A 217 13.80 5.42 -3.13
N ALA A 218 14.81 6.09 -2.58
CA ALA A 218 16.10 6.27 -3.24
C ALA A 218 16.89 4.95 -3.16
N GLN A 219 17.03 4.24 -4.28
CA GLN A 219 17.83 3.00 -4.31
C GLN A 219 19.32 3.30 -4.50
N ASP A 220 19.65 4.36 -5.23
CA ASP A 220 21.01 4.86 -5.39
C ASP A 220 21.41 5.84 -4.27
N PRO A 221 22.73 6.02 -4.01
CA PRO A 221 23.22 6.96 -3.00
C PRO A 221 22.67 8.37 -3.21
N ILE A 222 22.12 8.96 -2.13
CA ILE A 222 21.59 10.32 -2.16
C ILE A 222 22.72 11.34 -2.32
N PHE A 223 23.86 11.06 -1.70
CA PHE A 223 25.08 11.88 -1.76
C PHE A 223 26.24 11.04 -2.29
N SER A 224 26.99 11.60 -3.24
CA SER A 224 28.30 11.09 -3.60
C SER A 224 29.36 11.99 -2.98
N TYR A 225 30.33 11.39 -2.28
CA TYR A 225 31.46 12.12 -1.69
C TYR A 225 32.57 12.43 -2.71
N ASP A 226 32.50 11.85 -3.90
CA ASP A 226 33.39 12.14 -5.02
C ASP A 226 32.87 13.30 -5.86
N TYR A 227 33.73 14.29 -6.07
CA TYR A 227 33.46 15.46 -6.92
C TYR A 227 33.24 15.01 -8.37
N GLY A 228 31.99 15.10 -8.86
CA GLY A 228 31.61 14.76 -10.23
C GLY A 228 30.89 13.42 -10.41
N SER A 229 30.73 12.63 -9.35
CA SER A 229 29.89 11.43 -9.40
C SER A 229 28.40 11.80 -9.39
N PRO A 230 27.54 11.11 -10.17
CA PRO A 230 26.11 11.37 -10.15
C PRO A 230 25.52 11.16 -8.75
N SER A 231 24.70 12.11 -8.29
CA SER A 231 23.93 12.02 -7.05
C SER A 231 22.44 12.24 -7.32
N MET A 232 21.58 11.64 -6.51
CA MET A 232 20.13 11.79 -6.63
C MET A 232 19.63 13.22 -6.42
N THR A 233 20.39 14.08 -5.75
CA THR A 233 20.05 15.52 -5.64
C THR A 233 20.00 16.22 -6.99
N THR A 234 20.81 15.79 -7.96
CA THR A 234 20.83 16.38 -9.32
C THR A 234 19.53 16.11 -10.09
N GLY A 235 18.87 14.98 -9.82
CA GLY A 235 17.60 14.59 -10.44
C GLY A 235 16.34 15.15 -9.76
N LEU A 236 16.42 15.51 -8.48
CA LEU A 236 15.28 16.03 -7.69
C LEU A 236 15.04 17.54 -7.85
N HIS A 237 15.95 18.26 -8.53
CA HIS A 237 15.88 19.71 -8.75
C HIS A 237 15.41 20.12 -10.17
N GLN A 238 15.11 19.16 -11.04
CA GLN A 238 14.49 19.40 -12.35
C GLN A 238 12.97 19.23 -12.24
#